data_AF-A0A2V9GDK2-F1
#
_entry.id   AF-A0A2V9GDK2-F1
#
_cell.length_a   1.000
_cell.length_b   1.000
_cell.length_c   1.000
_cell.angle_alpha   90.00
_cell.angle_beta   90.00
_cell.angle_gamma   90.00
#
_symmetry.space_group_name_H-M   'P 1'
#
loop_
_entity.id
_entity.type
_entity.pdbx_description
1 polymer ?
#
loop_
_entity_poly.entity_id
_entity_poly.type
_entity_poly.pdbx_seq_one_letter_code
_entity_poly.pdbx_strand_id
1 'polypeptide(L)'
;MEIEIVNLKDRERVGGLTSLSLAATYKKEGTVFPQSYIDETGNFRAVGDRETMERNTKTLGDLVKAHPDMTVTELVEETGIKNYTVQQTLKALGWHRTKGGPNGSSPWHQDVGGKCPYEKHAKAAA
;
A
#
# COMPACT_ATOMS: atom_id res chain seq x y z
N MET A 1 18.82 -2.66 2.54
CA MET A 1 19.06 -1.27 2.10
C MET A 1 18.50 -0.38 3.19
N GLU A 2 19.37 0.33 3.91
CA GLU A 2 18.96 1.26 4.97
C GLU A 2 19.05 2.68 4.40
N ILE A 3 17.95 3.44 4.50
CA ILE A 3 17.85 4.82 4.02
C ILE A 3 17.81 5.74 5.23
N GLU A 4 18.81 6.59 5.37
CA GLU A 4 18.83 7.63 6.40
C GLU A 4 18.10 8.88 5.87
N ILE A 5 17.11 9.37 6.62
CA ILE A 5 16.34 10.58 6.30
C ILE A 5 16.70 11.66 7.32
N VAL A 6 17.35 12.73 6.86
CA VAL A 6 17.74 13.87 7.70
C VAL A 6 16.97 15.11 7.29
N ASN A 7 16.33 15.78 8.26
CA ASN A 7 15.72 17.09 8.07
C ASN A 7 16.77 18.18 8.31
N LEU A 8 17.27 18.77 7.23
CA LEU A 8 18.22 19.88 7.30
C LEU A 8 17.43 21.17 7.50
N LYS A 9 17.03 21.47 8.75
CA LYS A 9 16.49 22.79 9.06
C LYS A 9 17.60 23.84 8.93
N ASP A 10 17.42 24.81 8.04
CA ASP A 10 18.16 26.07 8.08
C ASP A 10 17.81 26.80 9.38
N ARG A 11 18.76 26.88 10.31
CA ARG A 11 18.61 27.59 11.60
C ARG A 11 18.35 29.10 11.44
N GLU A 12 18.45 29.66 10.23
CA GLU A 12 18.43 31.12 10.00
C GLU A 12 17.11 31.68 9.44
N ARG A 13 16.12 30.85 9.05
CA ARG A 13 14.85 31.34 8.51
C ARG A 13 13.71 31.31 9.54
N VAL A 14 13.82 32.16 10.56
CA VAL A 14 12.70 32.47 11.46
C VAL A 14 11.82 33.53 10.77
N GLY A 15 10.78 33.10 10.06
CA GLY A 15 9.71 34.00 9.56
C GLY A 15 9.20 33.78 8.13
N GLY A 16 9.79 32.88 7.34
CA GLY A 16 9.32 32.53 5.99
C GLY A 16 8.79 31.10 5.91
N LEU A 17 8.00 30.79 4.87
CA LEU A 17 7.63 29.40 4.49
C LEU A 17 8.90 28.52 4.52
N THR A 18 8.92 27.56 5.43
CA THR A 18 10.08 26.70 5.66
C THR A 18 10.21 25.73 4.50
N SER A 19 11.22 25.94 3.64
CA SER A 19 11.64 24.94 2.66
C SER A 19 12.26 23.78 3.43
N LEU A 20 11.60 22.62 3.43
CA LEU A 20 12.10 21.40 4.06
C LEU A 20 13.09 20.72 3.11
N SER A 21 14.36 20.66 3.50
CA SER A 21 15.40 19.96 2.74
C SER A 21 15.54 18.53 3.26
N LEU A 22 15.20 17.55 2.41
CA LEU A 22 15.34 16.11 2.70
C LEU A 22 16.56 15.56 1.98
N ALA A 23 17.39 14.82 2.70
CA ALA A 23 18.43 13.97 2.11
C ALA A 23 18.04 12.50 2.29
N ALA A 24 18.18 11.70 1.24
CA ALA A 24 18.05 10.25 1.28
C ALA A 24 19.35 9.66 0.73
N THR A 25 20.14 9.05 1.62
CA THR A 25 21.44 8.44 1.26
C THR A 25 21.50 7.00 1.74
N TYR A 26 22.32 6.20 1.08
CA TYR A 26 22.59 4.82 1.47
C TYR A 26 24.09 4.50 1.32
N LYS A 27 24.56 3.52 2.10
CA LYS A 27 25.95 3.05 2.05
C LYS A 27 26.07 1.96 0.98
N LYS A 28 26.91 2.19 -0.02
CA LYS A 28 27.21 1.20 -1.07
C LYS A 28 28.55 0.52 -0.77
N GLU A 29 28.61 -0.80 -0.96
CA GLU A 29 29.86 -1.53 -0.78
C GLU A 29 30.92 -1.03 -1.76
N GLY A 30 32.12 -0.75 -1.25
CA GLY A 30 33.24 -0.23 -2.04
C GLY A 30 33.30 1.29 -2.16
N THR A 31 32.35 2.06 -1.62
CA THR A 31 32.44 3.53 -1.57
C THR A 31 32.73 4.03 -0.15
N VAL A 32 33.64 5.00 -0.04
CA VAL A 32 33.99 5.64 1.24
C VAL A 32 32.89 6.60 1.69
N PHE A 33 32.22 7.25 0.74
CA PHE A 33 31.13 8.19 0.99
C PHE A 33 29.77 7.54 0.72
N PRO A 34 28.73 7.89 1.51
CA PRO A 34 27.35 7.49 1.24
C PRO A 34 26.88 8.09 -0.09
N GLN A 35 26.11 7.32 -0.86
CA GLN A 35 25.56 7.77 -2.13
C GLN A 35 24.17 8.35 -1.94
N SER A 36 23.88 9.44 -2.65
CA SER A 36 22.55 10.04 -2.71
C SER A 36 21.63 9.15 -3.54
N TYR A 37 20.59 8.61 -2.91
CA TYR A 37 19.53 7.88 -3.61
C TYR A 37 18.74 8.81 -4.54
N ILE A 38 18.67 10.10 -4.19
CA ILE A 38 17.99 11.14 -4.94
C ILE A 38 18.74 11.43 -6.24
N ASP A 39 20.08 11.44 -6.20
CA ASP A 39 20.88 11.71 -7.40
C ASP A 39 20.77 10.56 -8.41
N GLU A 40 20.59 9.32 -7.93
CA GLU A 40 20.45 8.13 -8.78
C GLU A 40 19.03 7.96 -9.34
N THR A 41 17.99 8.20 -8.52
CA THR A 41 16.59 7.95 -8.91
C THR A 41 15.82 9.20 -9.35
N GLY A 42 16.44 10.36 -9.19
CA GLY A 42 15.84 11.67 -9.42
C GLY A 42 15.32 12.34 -8.14
N ASN A 43 14.99 13.63 -8.27
CA ASN A 43 14.41 14.42 -7.19
C ASN A 43 13.14 13.79 -6.59
N PHE A 44 12.87 14.10 -5.32
CA PHE A 44 11.54 13.88 -4.74
C PHE A 44 10.49 14.58 -5.60
N ARG A 45 9.63 13.79 -6.26
CA ARG A 45 8.43 14.32 -6.90
C ARG A 45 7.32 14.34 -5.86
N ALA A 46 6.82 15.52 -5.54
CA ALA A 46 5.57 15.64 -4.81
C ALA A 46 4.47 14.98 -5.66
N VAL A 47 3.97 13.84 -5.19
CA VAL A 47 2.88 13.11 -5.82
C VAL A 47 1.58 13.65 -5.22
N GLY A 48 0.68 14.15 -6.07
CA GLY A 48 -0.63 14.60 -5.61
C GLY A 48 -1.50 13.42 -5.18
N ASP A 49 -2.51 13.70 -4.36
CA ASP A 49 -3.40 12.68 -3.77
C ASP A 49 -4.01 11.72 -4.80
N ARG A 50 -4.37 12.22 -5.99
CA ARG A 50 -4.92 11.39 -7.08
C ARG A 50 -3.94 10.32 -7.53
N GLU A 51 -2.68 10.69 -7.79
CA GLU A 51 -1.68 9.74 -8.28
C GLU A 51 -1.30 8.73 -7.16
N THR A 52 -1.27 9.17 -5.91
CA THR A 52 -1.12 8.27 -4.76
C THR A 52 -2.27 7.27 -4.66
N MET A 53 -3.51 7.72 -4.84
CA MET A 53 -4.70 6.86 -4.83
C MET A 53 -4.68 5.85 -5.97
N GLU A 54 -4.29 6.26 -7.19
CA GLU A 54 -4.16 5.37 -8.35
C GLU A 54 -3.10 4.29 -8.12
N ARG A 55 -1.93 4.67 -7.59
CA ARG A 55 -0.87 3.72 -7.24
C ARG A 55 -1.35 2.72 -6.18
N ASN A 56 -1.95 3.21 -5.09
CA ASN A 56 -2.48 2.35 -4.02
C ASN A 56 -3.54 1.37 -4.54
N THR A 57 -4.43 1.85 -5.41
CA THR A 57 -5.47 1.01 -6.03
C THR A 57 -4.87 -0.09 -6.87
N LYS A 58 -3.88 0.25 -7.71
CA LYS A 58 -3.15 -0.74 -8.52
C LYS A 58 -2.41 -1.76 -7.65
N THR A 59 -1.63 -1.29 -6.68
CA THR A 59 -0.86 -2.15 -5.77
C THR A 59 -1.75 -3.14 -5.02
N LEU A 60 -2.88 -2.68 -4.48
CA LEU A 60 -3.83 -3.56 -3.79
C LEU A 60 -4.45 -4.60 -4.71
N GLY A 61 -4.81 -4.22 -5.94
CA GLY A 61 -5.34 -5.16 -6.94
C GLY A 61 -4.31 -6.22 -7.35
N ASP A 62 -3.07 -5.82 -7.58
CA ASP A 62 -1.97 -6.71 -7.96
C ASP A 62 -1.62 -7.69 -6.82
N LEU A 63 -1.57 -7.19 -5.57
CA LEU A 63 -1.30 -8.03 -4.38
C LEU A 63 -2.38 -9.08 -4.16
N VAL A 64 -3.65 -8.67 -4.20
CA VAL A 64 -4.77 -9.59 -3.99
C VAL A 64 -4.84 -10.63 -5.12
N LYS A 65 -4.46 -10.27 -6.34
CA LYS A 65 -4.38 -11.21 -7.46
C LYS A 65 -3.24 -12.21 -7.30
N ALA A 66 -2.09 -11.78 -6.78
CA ALA A 66 -0.94 -12.66 -6.54
C ALA A 66 -1.13 -13.57 -5.32
N HIS A 67 -1.79 -13.04 -4.27
CA HIS A 67 -1.96 -13.70 -2.97
C HIS A 67 -3.42 -13.57 -2.49
N PRO A 68 -4.37 -14.34 -3.09
CA PRO A 68 -5.79 -14.20 -2.81
C PRO A 68 -6.19 -14.55 -1.38
N ASP A 69 -5.34 -15.27 -0.63
CA ASP A 69 -5.64 -15.67 0.75
C ASP A 69 -5.34 -14.57 1.78
N MET A 70 -4.56 -13.54 1.41
CA MET A 70 -4.14 -12.47 2.32
C MET A 70 -5.33 -11.80 3.01
N THR A 71 -5.24 -11.69 4.33
CA THR A 71 -6.17 -10.96 5.17
C THR A 71 -6.03 -9.45 4.96
N VAL A 72 -7.07 -8.70 5.36
CA VAL A 72 -6.98 -7.23 5.35
C VAL A 72 -5.84 -6.76 6.24
N THR A 73 -5.56 -7.45 7.36
CA THR A 73 -4.45 -7.10 8.26
C THR A 73 -3.10 -7.25 7.56
N GLU A 74 -2.86 -8.37 6.89
CA GLU A 74 -1.60 -8.58 6.14
C GLU A 74 -1.45 -7.57 5.00
N LEU A 75 -2.54 -7.20 4.32
CA LEU A 75 -2.50 -6.16 3.29
C LEU A 75 -2.17 -4.78 3.86
N VAL A 76 -2.65 -4.46 5.08
CA VAL A 76 -2.31 -3.22 5.79
C VAL A 76 -0.84 -3.20 6.18
N GLU A 77 -0.30 -4.33 6.66
CA GLU A 77 1.11 -4.45 7.04
C GLU A 77 2.04 -4.33 5.82
N GLU A 78 1.69 -4.98 4.71
CA GLU A 78 2.50 -4.97 3.48
C GLU A 78 2.50 -3.61 2.79
N THR A 79 1.36 -2.91 2.78
CA THR A 79 1.19 -1.66 2.01
C THR A 79 1.28 -0.39 2.86
N GLY A 80 1.15 -0.49 4.18
CA GLY A 80 0.99 0.65 5.07
C GLY A 80 -0.32 1.43 4.89
N ILE A 81 -1.24 0.95 4.04
CA ILE A 81 -2.53 1.59 3.78
C ILE A 81 -3.49 1.30 4.93
N LYS A 82 -4.26 2.29 5.38
CA LYS A 82 -5.25 2.10 6.46
C LYS A 82 -6.30 1.05 6.10
N ASN A 83 -6.70 0.26 7.09
CA ASN A 83 -7.67 -0.83 6.94
C ASN A 83 -8.96 -0.40 6.20
N TYR A 84 -9.55 0.74 6.60
CA TYR A 84 -10.74 1.28 5.95
C TYR A 84 -10.52 1.54 4.45
N THR A 85 -9.39 2.15 4.10
CA THR A 85 -9.03 2.44 2.71
C THR A 85 -8.83 1.15 1.92
N VAL A 86 -8.12 0.15 2.47
CA VAL A 86 -7.97 -1.17 1.84
C VAL A 86 -9.34 -1.77 1.50
N GLN A 87 -10.26 -1.79 2.47
CA GLN A 87 -11.60 -2.36 2.27
C GLN A 87 -12.41 -1.61 1.20
N GLN A 88 -12.42 -0.27 1.24
CA GLN A 88 -13.16 0.54 0.26
C GLN A 88 -12.57 0.39 -1.14
N THR A 89 -11.25 0.41 -1.27
CA THR A 89 -10.57 0.27 -2.56
C THR A 89 -10.81 -1.11 -3.17
N LEU A 90 -10.66 -2.19 -2.40
CA LEU A 90 -10.92 -3.54 -2.90
C LEU A 90 -12.39 -3.73 -3.29
N LYS A 91 -13.32 -3.23 -2.47
CA LYS A 91 -14.74 -3.25 -2.80
C LYS A 91 -15.04 -2.48 -4.09
N ALA A 92 -14.43 -1.31 -4.29
CA ALA A 92 -14.59 -0.52 -5.52
C ALA A 92 -14.05 -1.25 -6.76
N LEU A 93 -13.00 -2.06 -6.59
CA LEU A 93 -12.46 -2.96 -7.61
C LEU A 93 -13.27 -4.26 -7.78
N GLY A 94 -14.37 -4.45 -7.03
CA GLY A 94 -15.20 -5.66 -7.06
C GLY A 94 -14.60 -6.86 -6.31
N TRP A 95 -13.47 -6.69 -5.63
CA TRP A 95 -12.88 -7.72 -4.79
C TRP A 95 -13.65 -7.84 -3.48
N HIS A 96 -14.01 -9.06 -3.11
CA HIS A 96 -14.64 -9.34 -1.83
C HIS A 96 -14.26 -10.73 -1.32
N ARG A 97 -14.56 -10.96 -0.04
CA ARG A 97 -14.40 -12.22 0.68
C ARG A 97 -15.68 -12.50 1.44
N THR A 98 -16.11 -13.75 1.48
CA THR A 98 -17.25 -14.17 2.29
C THR A 98 -16.76 -14.52 3.69
N LYS A 99 -17.44 -13.99 4.72
CA LYS A 99 -17.12 -14.29 6.12
C LYS A 99 -17.40 -15.76 6.40
N GLY A 100 -16.36 -16.44 6.91
CA GLY A 100 -16.32 -17.89 6.99
C GLY A 100 -17.44 -18.58 7.75
N GLY A 101 -17.79 -19.78 7.27
CA GLY A 101 -18.33 -20.86 8.10
C GLY A 101 -17.17 -21.67 8.70
N PRO A 102 -17.34 -22.97 9.02
CA PRO A 102 -16.36 -23.78 9.76
C PRO A 102 -14.94 -23.88 9.17
N ASN A 103 -14.72 -23.52 7.89
CA ASN A 103 -13.41 -23.55 7.21
C ASN A 103 -12.73 -22.18 7.06
N GLY A 104 -13.22 -21.13 7.74
CA GLY A 104 -12.66 -19.77 7.62
C GLY A 104 -13.18 -18.97 6.43
N SER A 105 -12.68 -17.75 6.26
CA SER A 105 -13.11 -16.80 5.22
C SER A 105 -12.62 -17.24 3.83
N SER A 106 -13.43 -17.07 2.79
CA SER A 106 -13.00 -17.40 1.43
C SER A 106 -11.81 -16.54 0.96
N PRO A 107 -11.03 -17.00 -0.03
CA PRO A 107 -10.03 -16.17 -0.70
C PRO A 107 -10.70 -14.95 -1.36
N TRP A 108 -9.94 -13.89 -1.61
CA TRP A 108 -10.40 -12.76 -2.40
C TRP A 108 -10.78 -13.21 -3.82
N HIS A 109 -11.95 -12.78 -4.27
CA HIS A 109 -12.44 -13.07 -5.62
C HIS A 109 -13.28 -11.91 -6.15
N GLN A 110 -13.48 -11.90 -7.47
CA GLN A 110 -14.36 -10.99 -8.18
C GLN A 110 -15.53 -11.77 -8.76
N ASP A 111 -16.75 -11.29 -8.54
CA ASP A 111 -17.94 -11.87 -9.15
C ASP A 111 -18.08 -11.30 -10.55
N VAL A 112 -17.57 -12.03 -11.54
CA VAL A 112 -17.69 -11.66 -12.96
C VAL A 112 -19.14 -11.92 -13.41
N GLY A 113 -20.07 -11.06 -12.98
CA GLY A 113 -21.48 -11.05 -13.40
C GLY A 113 -22.35 -12.21 -12.91
N GLY A 114 -21.83 -13.07 -12.01
CA GLY A 114 -22.53 -14.24 -11.47
C GLY A 114 -22.81 -14.16 -9.97
N LYS A 115 -23.48 -15.18 -9.42
CA LYS A 115 -23.58 -15.37 -7.96
C LYS A 115 -22.20 -15.70 -7.38
N CYS A 116 -21.91 -15.16 -6.20
CA CYS A 116 -20.67 -15.40 -5.48
C CYS A 116 -20.43 -16.92 -5.33
N PRO A 117 -19.30 -17.46 -5.80
CA PRO A 117 -18.99 -18.90 -5.69
C PRO A 117 -18.96 -19.42 -4.25
N TYR A 118 -18.77 -18.50 -3.30
CA TYR A 118 -18.67 -18.79 -1.87
C TYR A 118 -19.88 -18.29 -1.08
N GLU A 119 -20.99 -17.97 -1.76
CA GLU A 119 -22.24 -17.62 -1.12
C GLU A 119 -22.71 -18.79 -0.26
N LYS A 120 -22.97 -18.55 1.03
CA LYS A 120 -23.51 -19.58 1.92
C LYS A 120 -24.92 -19.91 1.43
N HIS A 121 -25.10 -21.05 0.76
CA HIS A 121 -26.43 -21.64 0.62
C HIS A 121 -26.97 -21.86 2.04
N ALA A 122 -27.99 -21.08 2.42
CA ALA A 122 -28.70 -21.30 3.68
C ALA A 122 -29.09 -22.78 3.72
N LYS A 123 -28.62 -23.52 4.73
CA LYS A 123 -28.99 -24.92 4.96
C LYS A 123 -30.51 -25.02 4.81
N ALA A 124 -30.98 -25.81 3.85
CA ALA A 124 -32.35 -26.28 3.86
C ALA A 124 -32.57 -26.95 5.23
N ALA A 125 -33.51 -26.40 6.00
CA ALA A 125 -33.97 -27.00 7.23
C ALA A 125 -34.56 -28.37 6.87
N ALA A 126 -33.91 -29.44 7.34
CA ALA A 126 -34.45 -30.79 7.36
C ALA A 126 -34.90 -31.10 8.79
#